data_AF-A0A0S9KEJ5-F1
#
_entry.id   AF-A0A0S9KEJ5-F1
#
_cell.length_a   1.000
_cell.length_b   1.000
_cell.length_c   1.000
_cell.angle_alpha   90.00
_cell.angle_beta   90.00
_cell.angle_gamma   90.00
#
_symmetry.space_group_name_H-M   'P 1'
#
loop_
_entity.id
_entity.type
_entity.pdbx_description
1 polymer ?
#
loop_
_entity_poly.entity_id
_entity_poly.type
_entity_poly.pdbx_seq_one_letter_code
_entity_poly.pdbx_strand_id
1 'polypeptide(L)'
;MPSRNQKRLEAVAAKLQQVDPTLVFVTEPPTSRGRSGSIHTIYTHMSERFFIHCRRWMVAGDHNVSVAAADLRISSKVPAIMPVLSIIAASIVYEIDGSLRDPDGEFAASPEQTGLDLAEERLRILKAYADGHFTDDPKVIAHATRIHSRAEPRVYEGREASKSAARAS
;
A
#
# COMPACT_ATOMS: atom_id res chain seq x y z
N MET A 1 -9.54 26.06 10.59
CA MET A 1 -9.63 25.54 9.20
C MET A 1 -8.58 24.46 8.99
N PRO A 2 -8.90 23.32 8.35
CA PRO A 2 -7.91 22.27 8.09
C PRO A 2 -6.78 22.77 7.19
N SER A 3 -5.55 22.37 7.49
CA SER A 3 -4.37 22.75 6.71
C SER A 3 -4.44 22.18 5.29
N ARG A 4 -3.67 22.75 4.35
CA ARG A 4 -3.61 22.25 2.97
C ARG A 4 -3.22 20.77 2.89
N ASN A 5 -2.30 20.32 3.75
CA ASN A 5 -1.91 18.91 3.80
C ASN A 5 -2.99 18.04 4.41
N GLN A 6 -3.73 18.54 5.41
CA GLN A 6 -4.86 17.84 6.00
C GLN A 6 -5.94 17.55 4.95
N LYS A 7 -6.33 18.56 4.15
CA LYS A 7 -7.29 18.38 3.05
C LYS A 7 -6.82 17.35 2.01
N ARG A 8 -5.51 17.27 1.77
CA ARG A 8 -4.92 16.29 0.82
C ARG A 8 -4.94 14.89 1.38
N LEU A 9 -4.66 14.72 2.68
CA LEU A 9 -4.78 13.44 3.36
C LEU A 9 -6.22 12.94 3.32
N GLU A 10 -7.18 13.80 3.64
CA GLU A 10 -8.61 13.48 3.56
C GLU A 10 -9.04 13.08 2.14
N ALA A 11 -8.55 13.79 1.12
CA ALA A 11 -8.84 13.45 -0.28
C ALA A 11 -8.23 12.09 -0.68
N VAL A 12 -7.03 11.76 -0.20
CA VAL A 12 -6.40 10.45 -0.44
C VAL A 12 -7.13 9.35 0.31
N ALA A 13 -7.46 9.56 1.58
CA ALA A 13 -8.22 8.60 2.39
C ALA A 13 -9.60 8.31 1.78
N ALA A 14 -10.34 9.35 1.39
CA ALA A 14 -11.63 9.18 0.72
C ALA A 14 -11.49 8.42 -0.62
N LYS A 15 -10.43 8.71 -1.38
CA LYS A 15 -10.19 8.00 -2.65
C LYS A 15 -9.72 6.56 -2.43
N LEU A 16 -8.93 6.31 -1.38
CA LEU A 16 -8.47 4.97 -0.99
C LEU A 16 -9.67 4.07 -0.67
N GLN A 17 -10.61 4.55 0.17
CA GLN A 17 -11.84 3.81 0.49
C GLN A 17 -12.68 3.45 -0.75
N GLN A 18 -12.67 4.33 -1.77
CA GLN A 18 -13.42 4.09 -3.02
C GLN A 18 -12.73 3.07 -3.92
N VAL A 19 -11.40 3.07 -3.95
CA VAL A 19 -10.60 2.23 -4.85
C VAL A 19 -10.43 0.83 -4.27
N ASP A 20 -10.15 0.74 -2.98
CA ASP A 20 -9.99 -0.52 -2.26
C ASP A 20 -10.75 -0.44 -0.91
N PRO A 21 -12.01 -0.90 -0.87
CA PRO A 21 -12.80 -0.89 0.35
C PRO A 21 -12.38 -1.96 1.36
N THR A 22 -11.55 -2.93 0.96
CA THR A 22 -11.07 -4.01 1.84
C THR A 22 -9.92 -3.53 2.74
N LEU A 23 -9.24 -2.46 2.33
CA LEU A 23 -8.09 -1.94 3.05
C LEU A 23 -8.53 -1.22 4.33
N VAL A 24 -8.01 -1.67 5.48
CA VAL A 24 -8.28 -1.05 6.77
C VAL A 24 -7.29 0.08 7.04
N PHE A 25 -7.79 1.29 7.25
CA PHE A 25 -6.96 2.44 7.59
C PHE A 25 -7.69 3.45 8.48
N VAL A 26 -6.90 4.27 9.18
CA VAL A 26 -7.37 5.37 10.03
C VAL A 26 -6.59 6.64 9.70
N THR A 27 -7.28 7.77 9.62
CA THR A 27 -6.61 9.07 9.51
C THR A 27 -6.31 9.63 10.89
N GLU A 28 -5.04 9.87 11.20
CA GLU A 28 -4.61 10.47 12.46
C GLU A 28 -4.39 11.98 12.30
N PRO A 29 -4.91 12.82 13.22
CA PRO A 29 -4.68 14.25 13.19
C PRO A 29 -3.22 14.58 13.56
N PRO A 30 -2.74 15.80 13.23
CA PRO A 30 -1.46 16.31 13.71
C PRO A 30 -1.30 16.18 15.24
N THR A 31 -0.25 15.51 15.71
CA THR A 31 -0.02 15.30 17.15
C THR A 31 0.72 16.46 17.84
N SER A 32 1.35 17.37 17.09
CA SER A 32 2.02 18.57 17.63
C SER A 32 2.21 19.66 16.57
N ARG A 33 2.53 20.90 17.00
CA ARG A 33 2.81 22.04 16.10
C ARG A 33 3.93 21.66 15.12
N GLY A 34 3.60 21.50 13.85
CA GLY A 34 4.56 21.28 12.75
C GLY A 34 4.58 19.87 12.16
N ARG A 35 3.87 18.89 12.75
CA ARG A 35 3.70 17.57 12.13
C ARG A 35 2.46 17.54 11.24
N SER A 36 2.57 16.95 10.05
CA SER A 36 1.40 16.67 9.20
C SER A 36 0.60 15.51 9.82
N GLY A 37 -0.72 15.47 9.58
CA GLY A 37 -1.52 14.28 9.85
C GLY A 37 -1.02 13.09 9.00
N SER A 38 -1.57 11.91 9.26
CA SER A 38 -1.16 10.69 8.56
C SER A 38 -2.32 9.75 8.25
N ILE A 39 -2.13 8.86 7.28
CA ILE A 39 -2.98 7.71 7.00
C ILE A 39 -2.26 6.50 7.57
N HIS A 40 -2.83 5.92 8.62
CA HIS A 40 -2.32 4.71 9.28
C HIS A 40 -3.05 3.50 8.71
N THR A 41 -2.34 2.67 7.95
CA THR A 41 -2.86 1.44 7.34
C THR A 41 -2.53 0.26 8.24
N ILE A 42 -3.50 -0.62 8.46
CA ILE A 42 -3.41 -1.74 9.39
C ILE A 42 -3.42 -3.04 8.58
N TYR A 43 -2.42 -3.89 8.81
CA TYR A 43 -2.28 -5.22 8.20
C TYR A 43 -2.31 -6.28 9.31
N THR A 44 -2.30 -7.57 8.95
CA THR A 44 -2.43 -8.67 9.91
C THR A 44 -1.39 -8.63 11.04
N HIS A 45 -0.11 -8.36 10.72
CA HIS A 45 1.00 -8.40 11.71
C HIS A 45 1.79 -7.10 11.83
N MET A 46 1.43 -6.09 11.04
CA MET A 46 2.15 -4.82 11.04
C MET A 46 1.23 -3.68 10.66
N SER A 47 1.72 -2.46 10.83
CA SER A 47 0.99 -1.27 10.40
C SER A 47 1.97 -0.26 9.84
N GLU A 48 1.47 0.58 8.95
CA GLU A 48 2.29 1.56 8.26
C GLU A 48 1.61 2.92 8.24
N ARG A 49 2.39 4.00 8.40
CA ARG A 49 1.84 5.36 8.38
C ARG A 49 2.36 6.17 7.20
N PHE A 50 1.44 6.78 6.46
CA PHE A 50 1.74 7.62 5.32
C PHE A 50 1.44 9.08 5.62
N PHE A 51 2.39 9.99 5.40
CA PHE A 51 2.23 11.41 5.69
C PHE A 51 2.89 12.30 4.65
N ILE A 52 2.60 13.61 4.69
CA ILE A 52 3.20 14.59 3.78
C ILE A 52 4.30 15.37 4.51
N HIS A 53 5.54 15.29 4.03
CA HIS A 53 6.67 16.11 4.51
C HIS A 53 7.35 16.85 3.35
N CYS A 54 7.70 18.13 3.53
CA CYS A 54 8.39 18.93 2.50
C CYS A 54 7.79 18.80 1.07
N ARG A 55 6.45 18.74 0.98
CA ARG A 55 5.68 18.56 -0.26
C ARG A 55 5.84 17.19 -0.97
N ARG A 56 6.26 16.16 -0.25
CA ARG A 56 6.33 14.77 -0.72
C ARG A 56 5.53 13.87 0.21
N TRP A 57 4.99 12.80 -0.33
CA TRP A 57 4.50 11.70 0.49
C TRP A 57 5.69 10.94 1.08
N MET A 58 5.52 10.42 2.29
CA MET A 58 6.53 9.75 3.10
C MET A 58 5.87 8.64 3.92
N VAL A 59 6.69 7.72 4.41
CA VAL A 59 6.33 6.62 5.28
C VAL A 59 6.91 6.87 6.67
N ALA A 60 6.21 6.57 7.76
CA ALA A 60 6.76 6.74 9.12
C ALA A 60 7.79 5.63 9.41
N GLY A 61 8.88 5.96 10.10
CA GLY A 61 10.05 5.09 10.21
C GLY A 61 11.15 5.41 9.20
N ASP A 62 10.85 6.20 8.17
CA ASP A 62 11.74 6.62 7.08
C ASP A 62 12.73 7.74 7.50
N HIS A 63 13.20 7.72 8.74
CA HIS A 63 14.45 8.40 9.14
C HIS A 63 15.65 7.46 8.92
N ASN A 64 15.41 6.16 8.80
CA ASN A 64 16.37 5.16 8.34
C ASN A 64 15.70 4.29 7.26
N VAL A 65 16.28 4.30 6.07
CA VAL A 65 15.73 3.72 4.83
C VAL A 65 15.78 2.19 4.86
N SER A 66 14.65 1.53 5.12
CA SER A 66 14.33 0.11 4.80
C SER A 66 12.92 -0.17 5.36
N VAL A 67 11.88 -0.62 4.67
CA VAL A 67 11.71 -1.44 3.47
C VAL A 67 10.52 -0.89 2.65
N ALA A 68 10.75 -0.74 1.35
CA ALA A 68 9.83 -0.50 0.23
C ALA A 68 8.34 -0.13 0.48
N ALA A 69 8.03 1.16 0.50
CA ALA A 69 6.82 1.61 -0.19
C ALA A 69 7.12 1.86 -1.67
N ALA A 70 6.38 1.22 -2.57
CA ALA A 70 6.52 1.40 -3.99
C ALA A 70 6.23 2.87 -4.37
N ASP A 71 7.30 3.64 -4.54
CA ASP A 71 7.32 5.00 -5.06
C ASP A 71 6.60 6.08 -4.26
N LEU A 72 6.54 6.03 -2.92
CA LEU A 72 5.93 7.14 -2.16
C LEU A 72 6.66 8.48 -2.23
N ARG A 73 7.79 8.57 -2.93
CA ARG A 73 8.48 9.84 -3.25
C ARG A 73 7.71 10.77 -4.20
N ILE A 74 6.41 10.56 -4.41
CA ILE A 74 5.57 11.37 -5.27
C ILE A 74 5.32 12.74 -4.64
N SER A 75 5.35 13.79 -5.48
CA SER A 75 5.02 15.14 -5.04
C SER A 75 3.57 15.23 -4.57
N SER A 76 3.31 15.92 -3.46
CA SER A 76 1.95 16.12 -2.95
C SER A 76 1.05 17.02 -3.83
N LYS A 77 1.56 17.49 -4.98
CA LYS A 77 0.78 18.25 -5.98
C LYS A 77 0.07 17.36 -7.01
N VAL A 78 0.36 16.07 -7.04
CA VAL A 78 -0.28 15.13 -7.98
C VAL A 78 -1.75 14.86 -7.60
N PRO A 79 -2.55 14.29 -8.51
CA PRO A 79 -3.87 13.77 -8.19
C PRO A 79 -3.84 12.75 -7.05
N ALA A 80 -4.88 12.74 -6.20
CA ALA A 80 -4.98 11.86 -5.03
C ALA A 80 -4.85 10.36 -5.37
N ILE A 81 -5.18 9.96 -6.60
CA ILE A 81 -5.06 8.57 -7.03
C ILE A 81 -3.60 8.07 -7.04
N MET A 82 -2.62 8.93 -7.30
CA MET A 82 -1.22 8.52 -7.36
C MET A 82 -0.71 7.95 -6.01
N PRO A 83 -0.80 8.69 -4.87
CA PRO A 83 -0.45 8.10 -3.58
C PRO A 83 -1.36 6.95 -3.18
N VAL A 84 -2.64 6.91 -3.58
CA VAL A 84 -3.53 5.75 -3.35
C VAL A 84 -2.95 4.48 -3.97
N LEU A 85 -2.55 4.53 -5.25
CA LEU A 85 -1.98 3.36 -5.91
C LEU A 85 -0.65 2.92 -5.28
N SER A 86 0.19 3.86 -4.82
CA SER A 86 1.40 3.55 -4.04
C SER A 86 1.09 2.88 -2.70
N ILE A 87 0.02 3.29 -2.00
CA ILE A 87 -0.41 2.65 -0.75
C ILE A 87 -0.91 1.22 -1.02
N ILE A 88 -1.72 1.02 -2.08
CA ILE A 88 -2.20 -0.31 -2.49
C ILE A 88 -1.01 -1.23 -2.87
N ALA A 89 -0.01 -0.70 -3.59
CA ALA A 89 1.17 -1.47 -3.92
C ALA A 89 2.00 -1.84 -2.68
N ALA A 90 2.04 -0.97 -1.66
CA ALA A 90 2.67 -1.29 -0.38
C ALA A 90 1.88 -2.36 0.39
N SER A 91 0.55 -2.30 0.39
CA SER A 91 -0.26 -3.31 1.08
C SER A 91 -0.11 -4.71 0.47
N ILE A 92 0.05 -4.84 -0.85
CA ILE A 92 0.36 -6.14 -1.48
C ILE A 92 1.61 -6.78 -0.85
N VAL A 93 2.68 -5.99 -0.69
CA VAL A 93 3.92 -6.46 -0.07
C VAL A 93 3.67 -6.92 1.36
N TYR A 94 2.99 -6.08 2.15
CA TYR A 94 2.78 -6.34 3.57
C TYR A 94 1.86 -7.53 3.84
N GLU A 95 0.87 -7.78 2.99
CA GLU A 95 -0.05 -8.91 3.12
C GLU A 95 0.62 -10.22 2.72
N ILE A 96 1.48 -10.21 1.70
CA ILE A 96 2.32 -11.37 1.37
C ILE A 96 3.28 -11.64 2.53
N ASP A 97 4.04 -10.63 2.97
CA ASP A 97 5.01 -10.78 4.06
C ASP A 97 4.33 -11.22 5.36
N GLY A 98 3.15 -10.70 5.64
CA GLY A 98 2.31 -11.11 6.77
C GLY A 98 1.81 -12.54 6.64
N SER A 99 1.34 -12.94 5.45
CA SER A 99 0.83 -14.29 5.21
C SER A 99 1.90 -15.37 5.38
N LEU A 100 3.18 -15.03 5.19
CA LEU A 100 4.30 -15.95 5.32
C LEU A 100 4.81 -16.08 6.76
N ARG A 101 4.27 -15.30 7.71
CA ARG A 101 4.70 -15.27 9.10
C ARG A 101 3.65 -15.85 10.03
N ASP A 102 4.10 -16.45 11.13
CA ASP A 102 3.25 -16.85 12.24
C ASP A 102 3.04 -15.66 13.22
N PRO A 103 2.18 -15.81 14.25
CA PRO A 103 1.95 -14.74 15.23
C PRO A 103 3.19 -14.29 16.00
N ASP A 104 4.21 -15.15 16.10
CA ASP A 104 5.49 -14.86 16.76
C ASP A 104 6.49 -14.17 15.81
N GLY A 105 6.14 -14.04 14.52
CA GLY A 105 6.90 -13.36 13.48
C GLY A 105 7.90 -14.25 12.75
N GLU A 106 7.95 -15.56 13.05
CA GLU A 106 8.75 -16.56 12.35
C GLU A 106 8.07 -17.01 11.07
N PHE A 107 8.79 -17.71 10.18
CA PHE A 107 8.17 -18.22 8.96
C PHE A 107 7.14 -19.31 9.29
N ALA A 108 5.89 -19.07 8.90
CA ALA A 108 4.81 -20.03 9.11
C ALA A 108 5.04 -21.31 8.29
N ALA A 109 4.71 -22.47 8.87
CA ALA A 109 4.75 -23.75 8.18
C ALA A 109 3.83 -23.79 6.95
N SER A 110 2.75 -23.01 6.96
CA SER A 110 1.83 -22.81 5.84
C SER A 110 1.43 -21.34 5.74
N PRO A 111 1.50 -20.70 4.56
CA PRO A 111 1.05 -19.33 4.41
C PRO A 111 -0.45 -19.14 4.67
N GLU A 112 -0.83 -18.00 5.23
CA GLU A 112 -2.24 -17.63 5.40
C GLU A 112 -2.87 -17.26 4.03
N GLN A 113 -3.85 -18.07 3.59
CA GLN A 113 -4.47 -17.90 2.28
C GLN A 113 -5.20 -16.56 2.13
N THR A 114 -5.81 -16.05 3.20
CA THR A 114 -6.53 -14.77 3.22
C THR A 114 -5.64 -13.61 2.77
N GLY A 115 -4.39 -13.53 3.24
CA GLY A 115 -3.45 -12.47 2.88
C GLY A 115 -3.06 -12.53 1.39
N LEU A 116 -2.89 -13.73 0.85
CA LEU A 116 -2.60 -13.93 -0.57
C LEU A 116 -3.78 -13.54 -1.47
N ASP A 117 -5.01 -13.85 -1.06
CA ASP A 117 -6.23 -13.49 -1.80
C ASP A 117 -6.41 -11.96 -1.83
N LEU A 118 -6.21 -11.28 -0.70
CA LEU A 118 -6.22 -9.81 -0.62
C LEU A 118 -5.13 -9.18 -1.49
N ALA A 119 -3.92 -9.74 -1.49
CA ALA A 119 -2.83 -9.27 -2.34
C ALA A 119 -3.17 -9.38 -3.83
N GLU A 120 -3.83 -10.46 -4.24
CA GLU A 120 -4.26 -10.65 -5.62
C GLU A 120 -5.37 -9.68 -6.03
N GLU A 121 -6.38 -9.46 -5.18
CA GLU A 121 -7.44 -8.48 -5.44
C GLU A 121 -6.86 -7.09 -5.69
N ARG A 122 -5.89 -6.69 -4.87
CA ARG A 122 -5.18 -5.41 -5.01
C ARG A 122 -4.31 -5.35 -6.25
N LEU A 123 -3.68 -6.46 -6.63
CA LEU A 123 -2.96 -6.54 -7.90
C LEU A 123 -3.89 -6.31 -9.10
N ARG A 124 -5.11 -6.87 -9.08
CA ARG A 124 -6.12 -6.63 -10.13
C ARG A 124 -6.53 -5.15 -10.21
N ILE A 125 -6.64 -4.45 -9.07
CA ILE A 125 -6.88 -3.00 -9.05
C ILE A 125 -5.75 -2.27 -9.77
N LEU A 126 -4.48 -2.55 -9.42
CA LEU A 126 -3.32 -1.92 -10.05
C LEU A 126 -3.30 -2.19 -11.56
N LYS A 127 -3.61 -3.43 -11.97
CA LYS A 127 -3.69 -3.82 -13.38
C LYS A 127 -4.74 -3.02 -14.14
N ALA A 128 -5.95 -2.88 -13.59
CA ALA A 128 -7.01 -2.12 -14.24
C ALA A 128 -6.64 -0.64 -14.45
N TYR A 129 -5.89 -0.03 -13.54
CA TYR A 129 -5.33 1.32 -13.74
C TYR A 129 -4.20 1.35 -14.78
N ALA A 130 -3.34 0.32 -14.80
CA ALA A 130 -2.26 0.19 -15.79
C ALA A 130 -2.80 -0.02 -17.21
N ASP A 131 -3.94 -0.70 -17.35
CA ASP A 131 -4.63 -0.93 -18.63
C ASP A 131 -5.52 0.27 -19.05
N GLY A 132 -5.61 1.31 -18.22
CA GLY A 132 -6.38 2.53 -18.52
C GLY A 132 -7.90 2.42 -18.30
N HIS A 133 -8.40 1.36 -17.65
CA HIS A 133 -9.84 1.15 -17.48
C HIS A 133 -10.55 2.22 -16.61
N PHE A 134 -9.81 2.88 -15.72
CA PHE A 134 -10.38 3.83 -14.75
C PHE A 134 -9.91 5.28 -14.95
N THR A 135 -9.02 5.53 -15.91
CA THR A 135 -8.46 6.87 -16.14
C THR A 135 -7.78 6.95 -17.49
N ASP A 136 -7.90 8.12 -18.12
CA ASP A 136 -7.18 8.46 -19.36
C ASP A 136 -5.90 9.27 -19.10
N ASP A 137 -5.55 9.57 -17.83
CA ASP A 137 -4.34 10.35 -17.52
C ASP A 137 -3.08 9.49 -17.75
N PRO A 138 -2.22 9.82 -18.74
CA PRO A 138 -1.06 9.02 -19.07
C PRO A 138 -0.06 8.91 -17.90
N LYS A 139 -0.01 9.91 -17.01
CA LYS A 139 0.89 9.87 -15.85
C LYS A 139 0.41 8.88 -14.80
N VAL A 140 -0.92 8.74 -14.63
CA VAL A 140 -1.49 7.76 -13.72
C VAL A 140 -1.30 6.36 -14.28
N ILE A 141 -1.58 6.16 -15.57
CA ILE A 141 -1.37 4.87 -16.26
C ILE A 141 0.10 4.43 -16.18
N ALA A 142 1.05 5.33 -16.49
CA ALA A 142 2.48 5.01 -16.40
C ALA A 142 2.92 4.69 -14.97
N HIS A 143 2.37 5.39 -13.98
CA HIS A 143 2.65 5.12 -12.58
C HIS A 143 2.10 3.75 -12.14
N ALA A 144 0.84 3.46 -12.48
CA ALA A 144 0.17 2.19 -12.22
C ALA A 144 0.92 1.02 -12.86
N THR A 145 1.34 1.17 -14.13
CA THR A 145 2.13 0.17 -14.85
C THR A 145 3.43 -0.16 -14.10
N ARG A 146 4.15 0.87 -13.64
CA ARG A 146 5.43 0.70 -12.95
C ARG A 146 5.28 -0.03 -11.62
N ILE A 147 4.27 0.32 -10.82
CA ILE A 147 4.04 -0.32 -9.52
C ILE A 147 3.44 -1.72 -9.68
N HIS A 148 2.54 -1.95 -10.65
CA HIS A 148 2.00 -3.27 -10.99
C HIS A 148 3.14 -4.24 -11.34
N SER A 149 4.02 -3.84 -12.27
CA SER A 149 5.15 -4.68 -12.73
C SER A 149 6.12 -5.06 -11.60
N ARG A 150 6.16 -4.29 -10.52
CA ARG A 150 6.97 -4.59 -9.32
C ARG A 150 6.24 -5.46 -8.31
N ALA A 151 4.92 -5.31 -8.18
CA ALA A 151 4.11 -6.03 -7.23
C ALA A 151 3.75 -7.44 -7.72
N GLU A 152 3.53 -7.61 -9.02
CA GLU A 152 3.10 -8.86 -9.64
C GLU A 152 4.03 -10.05 -9.32
N PRO A 153 5.36 -9.98 -9.49
CA PRO A 153 6.26 -11.09 -9.16
C PRO A 153 6.14 -11.57 -7.71
N ARG A 154 5.90 -10.65 -6.77
CA ARG A 154 5.80 -10.98 -5.34
C ARG A 154 4.59 -11.85 -5.03
N VAL A 155 3.44 -11.55 -5.67
CA VAL A 155 2.22 -12.35 -5.51
C VAL A 155 2.45 -13.78 -6.02
N TYR A 156 3.16 -13.93 -7.14
CA TYR A 156 3.50 -15.26 -7.67
C TYR A 156 4.43 -16.03 -6.72
N GLU A 157 5.49 -15.39 -6.20
CA GLU A 157 6.41 -15.98 -5.22
C GLU A 157 5.66 -16.48 -3.97
N GLY A 158 4.75 -15.67 -3.42
CA GLY A 158 3.91 -16.07 -2.28
C GLY A 158 3.05 -17.30 -2.56
N ARG A 159 2.52 -17.45 -3.79
CA ARG A 159 1.75 -18.64 -4.20
C ARG A 159 2.61 -19.89 -4.33
N GLU A 160 3.84 -19.78 -4.83
CA GLU A 160 4.75 -20.92 -4.94
C GLU A 160 5.19 -21.44 -3.56
N ALA A 161 5.43 -20.52 -2.62
CA ALA A 161 5.69 -20.86 -1.23
C ALA A 161 4.51 -21.63 -0.61
N SER A 162 3.27 -21.16 -0.83
CA SER A 162 2.05 -21.81 -0.34
C SER A 162 1.88 -23.24 -0.89
N LYS A 163 2.07 -23.44 -2.20
CA LYS A 163 1.99 -24.77 -2.82
C LYS A 163 3.06 -25.73 -2.32
N SER A 164 4.25 -25.24 -2.02
CA SER A 164 5.36 -26.07 -1.55
C SER A 164 5.12 -26.56 -0.13
N ALA A 165 4.60 -25.70 0.76
CA ALA A 165 4.20 -26.06 2.12
C ALA A 165 3.10 -27.14 2.16
N ALA A 166 2.06 -26.99 1.33
CA ALA A 166 0.94 -27.92 1.27
C ALA A 166 1.31 -29.34 0.79
N ARG A 167 2.45 -29.51 0.10
CA ARG A 167 2.93 -30.82 -0.37
C ARG A 167 3.81 -31.55 0.65
N ALA A 168 4.31 -30.84 1.66
CA ALA A 168 5.20 -31.37 2.69
C ALA A 168 4.47 -31.81 3.97
N SER A 169 3.15 -31.61 4.04
CA SER A 169 2.26 -31.98 5.16
C SER A 169 1.42 -33.21 4.80
#